data_AF-A0A2H0AII6-F1
#
_entry.id   AF-A0A2H0AII6-F1
#
_cell.length_a   1.000
_cell.length_b   1.000
_cell.length_c   1.000
_cell.angle_alpha   90.00
_cell.angle_beta   90.00
_cell.angle_gamma   90.00
#
_symmetry.space_group_name_H-M   'P 1'
#
loop_
_entity.id
_entity.type
_entity.pdbx_description
1 polymer ?
#
loop_
_entity_poly.entity_id
_entity_poly.type
_entity_poly.pdbx_seq_one_letter_code
_entity_poly.pdbx_strand_id
1 'polypeptide(L)'
;MEDKLEILQKKIAFQSAICLRTCPPDSMIFDSDPEPKVKRHINTCPLCLERLESAGEAAAWKIIGSALKAPAPVSVEKVLPGEIRRVAGRMAGWGRLPAGPGRAAQAGELKYFNPPAVLVLYELDKNYFRVMQTHDDPILMGPDDVFLGDGLGFAEPWNTYPLRSDEFGDLYGTLGADLLNEAIKAEKSKFKEIDPHSVLFAFRTLELETGSFMAARSVSRLINHLETENKGVVLPFSTPKELGSFMARTRPEVVLSQQGKNVYEIIARTDFPELHMALAAESEPGWRVAIFIVSRDIGLDVIAAFYKITLMQPAPDGLLVTGRMRKADYSPNEVWGWWASKEGIYSQASQCAIDPESGIFRVVFPGIGEDIISKGKATLLFISDGRL
;
A
#
# COMPACT_ATOMS: atom_id res chain seq x y z
N MET A 1 -22.10 -32.99 27.03
CA MET A 1 -20.97 -32.75 27.94
C MET A 1 -19.73 -32.99 27.11
N GLU A 2 -19.07 -31.95 26.62
CA GLU A 2 -17.68 -32.09 26.15
C GLU A 2 -16.88 -32.73 27.28
N ASP A 3 -16.02 -33.68 26.94
CA ASP A 3 -15.14 -34.32 27.92
C ASP A 3 -14.25 -33.24 28.54
N LYS A 4 -14.08 -33.25 29.88
CA LYS A 4 -13.19 -32.29 30.57
C LYS A 4 -11.78 -32.32 29.96
N LEU A 5 -11.36 -33.48 29.44
CA LEU A 5 -10.10 -33.65 28.72
C LEU A 5 -10.06 -32.85 27.41
N GLU A 6 -11.14 -32.85 26.62
CA GLU A 6 -11.24 -32.12 25.35
C GLU A 6 -11.16 -30.61 25.56
N ILE A 7 -11.86 -30.09 26.58
CA ILE A 7 -11.79 -28.67 26.95
C ILE A 7 -10.36 -28.28 27.35
N LEU A 8 -9.68 -29.13 28.12
CA LEU A 8 -8.31 -28.88 28.54
C LEU A 8 -7.34 -28.87 27.34
N GLN A 9 -7.49 -29.83 26.41
CA GLN A 9 -6.70 -29.87 25.17
C GLN A 9 -6.89 -28.61 24.33
N LYS A 10 -8.14 -28.17 24.12
CA LYS A 10 -8.43 -26.90 23.42
C LYS A 10 -7.79 -25.70 24.12
N LYS A 11 -7.81 -25.64 25.46
CA LYS A 11 -7.16 -24.56 26.21
C LYS A 11 -5.64 -24.54 26.02
N ILE A 12 -5.00 -25.70 26.01
CA ILE A 12 -3.55 -25.81 25.76
C ILE A 12 -3.23 -25.39 24.32
N ALA A 13 -3.98 -25.90 23.33
CA ALA A 13 -3.83 -25.53 21.92
C ALA A 13 -4.01 -24.01 21.73
N PHE A 14 -4.99 -23.42 22.39
CA PHE A 14 -5.23 -21.97 22.35
C PHE A 14 -4.09 -21.16 22.98
N GLN A 15 -3.48 -21.63 24.08
CA GLN A 15 -2.29 -21.00 24.64
C GLN A 15 -1.11 -21.01 23.65
N SER A 16 -0.90 -22.14 22.97
CA SER A 16 0.10 -22.25 21.89
C SER A 16 -0.19 -21.27 20.75
N ALA A 17 -1.45 -21.13 20.33
CA ALA A 17 -1.86 -20.16 19.31
C ALA A 17 -1.58 -18.71 19.74
N ILE A 18 -1.88 -18.34 21.00
CA ILE A 18 -1.52 -17.02 21.55
C ILE A 18 -0.02 -16.79 21.41
N CYS A 19 0.81 -17.76 21.78
CA CYS A 19 2.25 -17.61 21.67
C CYS A 19 2.72 -17.47 20.22
N LEU A 20 2.23 -18.34 19.34
CA LEU A 20 2.54 -18.30 17.92
C LEU A 20 2.20 -16.95 17.30
N ARG A 21 1.03 -16.38 17.64
CA ARG A 21 0.56 -15.11 17.09
C ARG A 21 1.14 -13.88 17.78
N THR A 22 1.47 -13.94 19.07
CA THR A 22 1.70 -12.71 19.86
C THR A 22 3.00 -12.61 20.64
N CYS A 23 3.81 -13.67 20.71
CA CYS A 23 5.14 -13.59 21.32
C CYS A 23 6.14 -12.98 20.33
N PRO A 24 6.93 -11.96 20.73
CA PRO A 24 8.02 -11.45 19.90
C PRO A 24 9.03 -12.54 19.55
N PRO A 25 9.78 -12.40 18.44
CA PRO A 25 10.82 -13.36 18.09
C PRO A 25 11.94 -13.36 19.13
N ASP A 26 12.64 -14.49 19.21
CA ASP A 26 13.75 -14.75 20.13
C ASP A 26 14.84 -13.68 20.08
N SER A 27 15.12 -13.12 18.90
CA SER A 27 16.08 -12.04 18.75
C SER A 27 15.70 -10.76 19.50
N MET A 28 14.43 -10.56 19.81
CA MET A 28 13.94 -9.45 20.63
C MET A 28 13.87 -9.84 22.11
N ILE A 29 13.42 -11.06 22.42
CA ILE A 29 13.25 -11.54 23.80
C ILE A 29 14.61 -11.67 24.50
N PHE A 30 15.59 -12.26 23.82
CA PHE A 30 16.93 -12.54 24.37
C PHE A 30 17.94 -11.43 24.04
N ASP A 31 17.48 -10.25 23.63
CA ASP A 31 18.37 -9.10 23.49
C ASP A 31 18.99 -8.77 24.86
N SER A 32 20.26 -8.36 24.87
CA SER A 32 20.93 -7.89 26.09
C SER A 32 20.29 -6.63 26.67
N ASP A 33 19.66 -5.81 25.83
CA ASP A 33 18.87 -4.65 26.26
C ASP A 33 17.54 -4.58 25.50
N PRO A 34 16.52 -5.38 25.90
CA PRO A 34 15.25 -5.41 25.20
C PRO A 34 14.53 -4.06 25.27
N GLU A 35 13.90 -3.67 24.16
CA GLU A 35 13.08 -2.45 24.12
C GLU A 35 11.98 -2.45 25.21
N PRO A 36 11.55 -1.28 25.72
CA PRO A 36 10.54 -1.20 26.78
C PRO A 36 9.25 -1.99 26.53
N LYS A 37 8.79 -2.00 25.27
CA LYS A 37 7.61 -2.77 24.83
C LYS A 37 7.82 -4.29 24.94
N VAL A 38 9.04 -4.77 24.68
CA VAL A 38 9.41 -6.19 24.81
C VAL A 38 9.50 -6.57 26.28
N LYS A 39 10.17 -5.75 27.11
CA LYS A 39 10.22 -5.94 28.57
C LYS A 39 8.82 -6.03 29.18
N ARG A 40 7.91 -5.14 28.76
CA ARG A 40 6.51 -5.18 29.18
C ARG A 40 5.83 -6.50 28.81
N HIS A 41 6.01 -6.98 27.57
CA HIS A 41 5.44 -8.26 27.15
C HIS A 41 5.97 -9.43 27.98
N ILE A 42 7.30 -9.53 28.17
CA ILE A 42 7.93 -10.59 28.97
C ILE A 42 7.33 -10.63 30.37
N ASN A 43 7.18 -9.49 31.03
CA ASN A 43 6.62 -9.41 32.38
C ASN A 43 5.13 -9.81 32.46
N THR A 44 4.41 -9.85 31.34
CA THR A 44 2.99 -10.22 31.28
C THR A 44 2.74 -11.61 30.71
N CYS A 45 3.70 -12.18 29.97
CA CYS A 45 3.58 -13.47 29.30
C CYS A 45 4.40 -14.51 30.08
N PRO A 46 3.74 -15.43 30.83
CA PRO A 46 4.46 -16.43 31.63
C PRO A 46 5.40 -17.31 30.79
N LEU A 47 5.02 -17.62 29.55
CA LEU A 47 5.82 -18.45 28.66
C LEU A 47 7.09 -17.74 28.17
N CYS A 48 7.02 -16.44 27.86
CA CYS A 48 8.23 -15.68 27.52
C CYS A 48 9.15 -15.48 28.72
N LEU A 49 8.58 -15.32 29.92
CA LEU A 49 9.34 -15.22 31.16
C LEU A 49 10.08 -16.54 31.46
N GLU A 50 9.37 -17.67 31.41
CA GLU A 50 9.97 -19.01 31.59
C GLU A 50 11.07 -19.27 30.56
N ARG A 51 10.83 -18.94 29.28
CA ARG A 51 11.85 -19.04 28.22
C ARG A 51 13.10 -18.22 28.52
N LEU A 52 12.94 -17.02 29.10
CA LEU A 52 14.05 -16.14 29.50
C LEU A 52 14.82 -16.71 30.69
N GLU A 53 14.12 -17.26 31.68
CA GLU A 53 14.72 -17.92 32.85
C GLU A 53 15.50 -19.19 32.46
N SER A 54 15.00 -19.94 31.48
CA SER A 54 15.66 -21.13 30.90
C SER A 54 16.69 -20.80 29.81
N ALA A 55 17.01 -19.52 29.57
CA ALA A 55 17.91 -19.12 28.47
C ALA A 55 19.34 -19.69 28.58
N GLY A 56 19.77 -20.09 29.77
CA GLY A 56 21.03 -20.83 29.98
C GLY A 56 21.10 -22.16 29.23
N GLU A 57 19.96 -22.81 28.99
CA GLU A 57 19.84 -24.03 28.18
C GLU A 57 19.59 -23.72 26.69
N ALA A 58 19.09 -22.53 26.36
CA ALA A 58 18.77 -22.09 25.00
C ALA A 58 20.00 -21.95 24.08
N ALA A 59 21.21 -21.78 24.64
CA ALA A 59 22.46 -21.81 23.87
C ALA A 59 22.68 -23.16 23.17
N ALA A 60 22.28 -24.27 23.79
CA ALA A 60 22.38 -25.60 23.19
C ALA A 60 21.38 -25.78 22.03
N TRP A 61 20.16 -25.24 22.16
CA TRP A 61 19.14 -25.28 21.11
C TRP A 61 19.47 -24.36 19.93
N LYS A 62 20.14 -23.23 20.16
CA LYS A 62 20.61 -22.34 19.09
C LYS A 62 21.63 -23.04 18.18
N ILE A 63 22.48 -23.89 18.75
CA ILE A 63 23.43 -24.73 18.01
C ILE A 63 22.67 -25.74 17.12
N ILE A 64 21.69 -26.45 17.68
CA ILE A 64 20.85 -27.41 16.94
C ILE A 64 20.05 -26.71 15.82
N GLY A 65 19.40 -25.58 16.12
CA GLY A 65 18.64 -24.81 15.15
C GLY A 65 19.50 -24.23 14.01
N SER A 66 20.76 -23.88 14.31
CA SER A 66 21.72 -23.45 13.28
C SER A 66 22.22 -24.60 12.39
N ALA A 67 22.22 -25.82 12.91
CA ALA A 67 22.54 -27.04 12.16
C ALA A 67 21.37 -27.53 11.30
N LEU A 68 20.14 -27.23 11.71
CA LEU A 68 18.89 -27.52 11.00
C LEU A 68 18.48 -26.43 10.00
N LYS A 69 19.41 -25.58 9.54
CA LYS A 69 19.11 -24.49 8.58
C LYS A 69 18.25 -25.01 7.43
N ALA A 70 16.99 -24.59 7.41
CA ALA A 70 16.18 -24.67 6.21
C ALA A 70 16.94 -23.97 5.08
N PRO A 71 16.88 -24.50 3.84
CA PRO A 71 17.52 -23.86 2.70
C PRO A 71 17.13 -22.38 2.65
N ALA A 72 18.08 -21.54 2.21
CA ALA A 72 17.84 -20.11 2.05
C ALA A 72 16.52 -19.89 1.26
N PRO A 73 15.71 -18.88 1.63
CA PRO A 73 14.43 -18.64 0.99
C PRO A 73 14.65 -18.55 -0.51
N VAL A 74 14.09 -19.51 -1.24
CA VAL A 74 14.08 -19.49 -2.71
C VAL A 74 13.35 -18.22 -3.11
N SER A 75 13.93 -17.43 -4.01
CA SER A 75 13.30 -16.19 -4.49
C SER A 75 11.85 -16.47 -4.85
N VAL A 76 10.94 -15.61 -4.41
CA VAL A 76 9.50 -15.77 -4.63
C VAL A 76 9.25 -15.95 -6.13
N GLU A 77 9.08 -17.20 -6.55
CA GLU A 77 8.42 -17.54 -7.80
C GLU A 77 7.05 -16.84 -7.79
N LYS A 78 6.53 -16.52 -8.98
CA LYS A 78 5.22 -15.90 -9.16
C LYS A 78 4.20 -16.58 -8.21
N VAL A 79 3.55 -15.79 -7.35
CA VAL A 79 2.53 -16.29 -6.42
C VAL A 79 1.32 -16.80 -7.22
N LEU A 80 0.83 -17.99 -6.88
CA LEU A 80 -0.26 -18.66 -7.58
C LEU A 80 -1.42 -19.01 -6.63
N PRO A 81 -2.67 -18.92 -7.11
CA PRO A 81 -3.82 -19.52 -6.42
C PRO A 81 -3.60 -20.99 -6.07
N GLY A 82 -4.04 -21.39 -4.88
CA GLY A 82 -3.86 -22.75 -4.33
C GLY A 82 -2.60 -22.93 -3.51
N GLU A 83 -1.66 -21.99 -3.51
CA GLU A 83 -0.47 -22.06 -2.67
C GLU A 83 -0.79 -21.73 -1.20
N ILE A 84 -0.19 -22.47 -0.27
CA ILE A 84 -0.13 -22.14 1.14
C ILE A 84 1.23 -21.53 1.40
N ARG A 85 1.27 -20.25 1.76
CA ARG A 85 2.50 -19.49 1.96
C ARG A 85 2.53 -18.84 3.32
N ARG A 86 3.74 -18.64 3.87
CA ARG A 86 3.91 -17.72 4.99
C ARG A 86 3.61 -16.31 4.51
N VAL A 87 2.97 -15.50 5.34
CA VAL A 87 3.08 -14.05 5.21
C VAL A 87 4.52 -13.64 5.59
N ALA A 88 5.12 -12.74 4.83
CA ALA A 88 6.51 -12.37 4.98
C ALA A 88 6.81 -11.83 6.40
N GLY A 89 7.95 -12.23 6.98
CA GLY A 89 8.37 -11.81 8.33
C GLY A 89 8.35 -10.30 8.57
N ARG A 90 8.61 -9.50 7.53
CA ARG A 90 8.57 -8.02 7.60
C ARG A 90 7.16 -7.43 7.83
N MET A 91 6.11 -8.24 7.71
CA MET A 91 4.74 -7.88 8.08
C MET A 91 4.51 -7.97 9.60
N ALA A 92 5.42 -8.59 10.34
CA ALA A 92 5.35 -8.67 11.80
C ALA A 92 5.51 -7.29 12.46
N GLY A 93 4.89 -7.09 13.62
CA GLY A 93 5.14 -5.87 14.39
C GLY A 93 4.23 -5.66 15.58
N TRP A 94 4.42 -4.54 16.25
CA TRP A 94 3.60 -4.13 17.37
C TRP A 94 2.34 -3.40 16.88
N GLY A 95 1.18 -3.87 17.31
CA GLY A 95 -0.12 -3.30 17.01
C GLY A 95 -0.92 -3.03 18.28
N ARG A 96 -1.87 -2.11 18.18
CA ARG A 96 -2.89 -1.93 19.22
C ARG A 96 -4.17 -2.58 18.76
N LEU A 97 -4.82 -3.30 19.67
CA LEU A 97 -6.10 -3.91 19.38
C LEU A 97 -7.20 -2.84 19.33
N PRO A 98 -8.08 -2.87 18.32
CA PRO A 98 -9.34 -2.14 18.39
C PRO A 98 -10.20 -2.70 19.54
N ALA A 99 -11.06 -1.87 20.12
CA ALA A 99 -12.00 -2.31 21.14
C ALA A 99 -12.98 -3.32 20.53
N GLY A 100 -12.86 -4.60 20.89
CA GLY A 100 -13.76 -5.67 20.46
C GLY A 100 -14.80 -6.03 21.52
N PRO A 101 -15.96 -6.62 21.12
CA PRO A 101 -16.93 -7.16 22.05
C PRO A 101 -16.29 -8.22 22.95
N GLY A 102 -16.44 -8.07 24.28
CA GLY A 102 -15.85 -8.98 25.28
C GLY A 102 -14.42 -8.65 25.72
N ARG A 103 -13.76 -7.63 25.14
CA ARG A 103 -12.38 -7.22 25.51
C ARG A 103 -12.19 -5.71 25.69
N ALA A 104 -13.22 -4.98 26.11
CA ALA A 104 -13.12 -3.54 26.38
C ALA A 104 -11.99 -3.17 27.36
N ALA A 105 -11.68 -4.06 28.33
CA ALA A 105 -10.59 -3.86 29.28
C ALA A 105 -9.17 -3.97 28.66
N GLN A 106 -9.02 -4.63 27.51
CA GLN A 106 -7.73 -4.82 26.81
C GLN A 106 -7.62 -3.95 25.54
N ALA A 107 -8.64 -3.13 25.27
CA ALA A 107 -8.63 -2.22 24.13
C ALA A 107 -7.45 -1.25 24.24
N GLY A 108 -6.67 -1.13 23.17
CA GLY A 108 -5.48 -0.29 23.14
C GLY A 108 -4.22 -0.90 23.77
N GLU A 109 -4.27 -2.14 24.30
CA GLU A 109 -3.05 -2.85 24.68
C GLU A 109 -2.15 -3.07 23.46
N LEU A 110 -0.85 -2.86 23.67
CA LEU A 110 0.17 -3.04 22.64
C LEU A 110 0.59 -4.52 22.65
N LYS A 111 0.34 -5.23 21.56
CA LYS A 111 0.73 -6.63 21.36
C LYS A 111 1.62 -6.76 20.13
N TYR A 112 2.49 -7.76 20.13
CA TYR A 112 3.20 -8.14 18.90
C TYR A 112 2.27 -9.03 18.06
N PHE A 113 2.40 -8.97 16.74
CA PHE A 113 1.68 -9.84 15.81
C PHE A 113 2.68 -10.50 14.87
N ASN A 114 2.72 -11.82 14.91
CA ASN A 114 3.51 -12.64 13.99
C ASN A 114 2.71 -12.96 12.72
N PRO A 115 3.35 -12.93 11.54
CA PRO A 115 2.74 -13.28 10.26
C PRO A 115 2.25 -14.74 10.24
N PRO A 116 0.97 -14.98 9.91
CA PRO A 116 0.44 -16.33 9.79
C PRO A 116 0.87 -17.00 8.47
N ALA A 117 0.56 -18.29 8.33
CA ALA A 117 0.45 -18.89 7.01
C ALA A 117 -0.94 -18.59 6.43
N VAL A 118 -1.01 -18.52 5.11
CA VAL A 118 -2.22 -18.18 4.37
C VAL A 118 -2.34 -19.04 3.11
N LEU A 119 -3.57 -19.42 2.77
CA LEU A 119 -3.94 -20.00 1.48
C LEU A 119 -4.25 -18.86 0.49
N VAL A 120 -3.59 -18.87 -0.67
CA VAL A 120 -3.86 -17.95 -1.77
C VAL A 120 -5.11 -18.41 -2.51
N LEU A 121 -6.18 -17.61 -2.51
CA LEU A 121 -7.45 -18.00 -3.13
C LEU A 121 -7.50 -17.64 -4.61
N TYR A 122 -7.31 -16.36 -4.92
CA TYR A 122 -7.36 -15.83 -6.29
C TYR A 122 -6.70 -14.44 -6.36
N GLU A 123 -6.30 -14.03 -7.55
CA GLU A 123 -5.80 -12.68 -7.81
C GLU A 123 -6.98 -11.69 -7.89
N LEU A 124 -6.90 -10.58 -7.16
CA LEU A 124 -7.89 -9.50 -7.12
C LEU A 124 -7.62 -8.45 -8.21
N ASP A 125 -6.37 -8.03 -8.32
CA ASP A 125 -5.82 -7.10 -9.29
C ASP A 125 -4.31 -7.39 -9.42
N LYS A 126 -3.62 -6.84 -10.42
CA LYS A 126 -2.20 -7.10 -10.70
C LYS A 126 -1.37 -7.09 -9.42
N ASN A 127 -0.83 -8.26 -9.06
CA ASN A 127 0.01 -8.48 -7.86
C ASN A 127 -0.71 -8.40 -6.50
N TYR A 128 -2.04 -8.36 -6.46
CA TYR A 128 -2.83 -8.41 -5.23
C TYR A 128 -3.67 -9.68 -5.20
N PHE A 129 -3.63 -10.39 -4.08
CA PHE A 129 -4.27 -11.68 -3.92
C PHE A 129 -5.23 -11.64 -2.75
N ARG A 130 -6.39 -12.26 -2.91
CA ARG A 130 -7.25 -12.62 -1.80
C ARG A 130 -6.66 -13.84 -1.11
N VAL A 131 -6.47 -13.77 0.19
CA VAL A 131 -5.93 -14.88 0.98
C VAL A 131 -6.88 -15.26 2.11
N MET A 132 -6.74 -16.50 2.57
CA MET A 132 -7.44 -17.09 3.71
C MET A 132 -6.42 -17.51 4.75
N GLN A 133 -6.58 -17.08 6.00
CA GLN A 133 -5.65 -17.45 7.06
C GLN A 133 -5.72 -18.95 7.36
N THR A 134 -4.60 -19.55 7.74
CA THR A 134 -4.52 -20.97 8.10
C THR A 134 -3.93 -21.17 9.51
N HIS A 135 -4.31 -22.30 10.11
CA HIS A 135 -3.78 -22.77 11.39
C HIS A 135 -3.51 -24.28 11.32
N ASP A 136 -2.48 -24.74 12.01
CA ASP A 136 -1.93 -26.10 11.90
C ASP A 136 -2.45 -27.07 12.98
N ASP A 137 -2.90 -26.58 14.12
CA ASP A 137 -3.45 -27.42 15.20
C ASP A 137 -4.94 -27.78 14.99
N PRO A 138 -5.28 -29.02 14.57
CA PRO A 138 -6.66 -29.42 14.27
C PRO A 138 -7.59 -29.42 15.49
N ILE A 139 -7.05 -29.37 16.72
CA ILE A 139 -7.87 -29.28 17.95
C ILE A 139 -8.67 -27.97 18.00
N LEU A 140 -8.16 -26.93 17.34
CA LEU A 140 -8.79 -25.61 17.25
C LEU A 140 -9.72 -25.46 16.03
N MET A 141 -9.83 -26.48 15.18
CA MET A 141 -10.68 -26.44 14.00
C MET A 141 -12.15 -26.31 14.40
N GLY A 142 -12.79 -25.27 13.87
CA GLY A 142 -14.20 -24.98 14.04
C GLY A 142 -15.09 -25.59 12.95
N PRO A 143 -16.42 -25.45 13.10
CA PRO A 143 -17.39 -26.08 12.21
C PRO A 143 -17.51 -25.44 10.81
N ASP A 144 -16.88 -24.27 10.60
CA ASP A 144 -16.91 -23.54 9.32
C ASP A 144 -15.53 -23.52 8.64
N ASP A 145 -14.54 -24.22 9.22
CA ASP A 145 -13.18 -24.26 8.72
C ASP A 145 -13.02 -25.34 7.65
N VAL A 146 -12.07 -25.14 6.73
CA VAL A 146 -11.80 -26.07 5.62
C VAL A 146 -10.54 -26.84 5.92
N PHE A 147 -10.65 -28.16 6.10
CA PHE A 147 -9.49 -29.02 6.32
C PHE A 147 -8.63 -29.10 5.06
N LEU A 148 -7.33 -28.82 5.19
CA LEU A 148 -6.40 -28.74 4.06
C LEU A 148 -5.63 -30.05 3.82
N GLY A 149 -5.82 -31.04 4.70
CA GLY A 149 -5.08 -32.29 4.69
C GLY A 149 -4.04 -32.38 5.81
N ASP A 150 -3.55 -33.60 6.03
CA ASP A 150 -2.58 -33.88 7.08
C ASP A 150 -1.29 -33.08 6.87
N GLY A 151 -0.84 -32.38 7.92
CA GLY A 151 0.36 -31.55 7.90
C GLY A 151 0.19 -30.15 7.29
N LEU A 152 -0.96 -29.83 6.68
CA LEU A 152 -1.28 -28.49 6.18
C LEU A 152 -2.30 -27.73 7.06
N GLY A 153 -3.00 -28.44 7.94
CA GLY A 153 -3.91 -27.85 8.92
C GLY A 153 -5.28 -27.55 8.34
N PHE A 154 -5.86 -26.41 8.71
CA PHE A 154 -7.14 -25.92 8.20
C PHE A 154 -7.04 -24.44 7.78
N ALA A 155 -7.88 -24.05 6.83
CA ALA A 155 -8.10 -22.67 6.45
C ALA A 155 -9.34 -22.10 7.15
N GLU A 156 -9.33 -20.79 7.38
CA GLU A 156 -10.34 -20.03 8.13
C GLU A 156 -11.15 -19.14 7.17
N PRO A 157 -12.26 -19.62 6.58
CA PRO A 157 -12.97 -18.87 5.53
C PRO A 157 -13.60 -17.56 6.03
N TRP A 158 -13.81 -17.44 7.34
CA TRP A 158 -14.25 -16.24 8.03
C TRP A 158 -13.13 -15.21 8.27
N ASN A 159 -11.88 -15.53 7.93
CA ASN A 159 -10.70 -14.68 8.12
C ASN A 159 -9.92 -14.52 6.80
N THR A 160 -10.48 -13.70 5.91
CA THR A 160 -9.93 -13.44 4.58
C THR A 160 -9.58 -11.96 4.39
N TYR A 161 -8.47 -11.68 3.72
CA TYR A 161 -7.97 -10.32 3.50
C TYR A 161 -7.08 -10.24 2.25
N PRO A 162 -6.83 -9.03 1.71
CA PRO A 162 -5.90 -8.86 0.60
C PRO A 162 -4.44 -8.85 1.07
N LEU A 163 -3.54 -9.40 0.24
CA LEU A 163 -2.08 -9.25 0.35
C LEU A 163 -1.46 -8.97 -1.01
N ARG A 164 -0.33 -8.25 -1.03
CA ARG A 164 0.46 -8.01 -2.25
C ARG A 164 1.48 -9.12 -2.49
N SER A 165 1.87 -9.33 -3.74
CA SER A 165 2.80 -10.38 -4.18
C SER A 165 4.14 -10.39 -3.43
N ASP A 166 4.66 -9.22 -3.04
CA ASP A 166 5.91 -9.14 -2.29
C ASP A 166 5.71 -9.51 -0.81
N GLU A 167 4.50 -9.42 -0.27
CA GLU A 167 4.19 -9.65 1.15
C GLU A 167 4.10 -11.14 1.50
N PHE A 168 4.31 -12.03 0.54
CA PHE A 168 4.46 -13.46 0.75
C PHE A 168 5.91 -13.84 1.07
N GLY A 169 6.05 -14.88 1.88
CA GLY A 169 7.30 -15.56 2.18
C GLY A 169 7.31 -16.98 1.61
N ASP A 170 7.84 -17.91 2.40
CA ASP A 170 8.09 -19.28 1.99
C ASP A 170 6.81 -20.04 1.61
N LEU A 171 6.92 -20.92 0.61
CA LEU A 171 5.89 -21.87 0.21
C LEU A 171 5.91 -23.08 1.15
N TYR A 172 4.76 -23.37 1.78
CA TYR A 172 4.57 -24.52 2.67
C TYR A 172 3.87 -25.69 1.99
N GLY A 173 2.99 -25.41 1.03
CA GLY A 173 2.22 -26.44 0.36
C GLY A 173 1.39 -25.90 -0.80
N THR A 174 0.75 -26.79 -1.53
CA THR A 174 -0.17 -26.45 -2.63
C THR A 174 -1.40 -27.32 -2.55
N LEU A 175 -2.55 -26.75 -2.87
CA LEU A 175 -3.83 -27.44 -2.93
C LEU A 175 -4.18 -27.82 -4.36
N GLY A 176 -4.85 -28.97 -4.51
CA GLY A 176 -5.53 -29.32 -5.74
C GLY A 176 -6.71 -28.37 -6.03
N ALA A 177 -7.09 -28.27 -7.30
CA ALA A 177 -8.13 -27.35 -7.76
C ALA A 177 -9.48 -27.57 -7.05
N ASP A 178 -9.85 -28.82 -6.75
CA ASP A 178 -11.12 -29.14 -6.10
C ASP A 178 -11.21 -28.56 -4.69
N LEU A 179 -10.16 -28.74 -3.88
CA LEU A 179 -10.11 -28.25 -2.51
C LEU A 179 -9.95 -26.71 -2.46
N LEU A 180 -9.23 -26.12 -3.42
CA LEU A 180 -9.19 -24.67 -3.59
C LEU A 180 -10.58 -24.10 -3.89
N ASN A 181 -11.33 -24.73 -4.80
CA ASN A 181 -12.69 -24.31 -5.13
C ASN A 181 -13.64 -24.45 -3.93
N GLU A 182 -13.46 -25.49 -3.11
CA GLU A 182 -14.18 -25.63 -1.84
C GLU A 182 -13.89 -24.48 -0.88
N ALA A 183 -12.62 -24.11 -0.69
CA ALA A 183 -12.22 -22.98 0.14
C ALA A 183 -12.82 -21.65 -0.38
N ILE A 184 -12.76 -21.39 -1.69
CA ILE A 184 -13.36 -20.20 -2.32
C ILE A 184 -14.88 -20.15 -2.10
N LYS A 185 -15.55 -21.31 -2.13
CA LYS A 185 -16.99 -21.39 -1.86
C LYS A 185 -17.29 -21.16 -0.38
N ALA A 186 -16.47 -21.70 0.52
CA ALA A 186 -16.62 -21.54 1.96
C ALA A 186 -16.51 -20.06 2.39
N GLU A 187 -15.62 -19.28 1.76
CA GLU A 187 -15.48 -17.83 2.01
C GLU A 187 -16.82 -17.07 1.87
N LYS A 188 -17.68 -17.48 0.93
CA LYS A 188 -18.94 -16.80 0.62
C LYS A 188 -20.12 -17.29 1.47
N SER A 189 -19.87 -18.22 2.40
CA SER A 189 -20.92 -18.85 3.20
C SER A 189 -21.29 -17.98 4.41
N LYS A 190 -22.46 -18.26 4.98
CA LYS A 190 -22.81 -17.72 6.31
C LYS A 190 -22.10 -18.57 7.36
N PHE A 191 -21.33 -17.92 8.23
CA PHE A 191 -20.62 -18.59 9.31
C PHE A 191 -21.52 -18.75 10.53
N LYS A 192 -21.30 -19.83 11.30
CA LYS A 192 -22.04 -20.07 12.54
C LYS A 192 -21.58 -19.11 13.63
N GLU A 193 -22.53 -18.62 14.42
CA GLU A 193 -22.20 -17.96 15.68
C GLU A 193 -21.58 -18.98 16.63
N ILE A 194 -20.44 -18.62 17.21
CA ILE A 194 -19.73 -19.43 18.19
C ILE A 194 -20.07 -18.90 19.58
N ASP A 195 -20.31 -19.80 20.53
CA ASP A 195 -20.56 -19.45 21.92
C ASP A 195 -19.45 -18.53 22.47
N PRO A 196 -19.78 -17.29 22.91
CA PRO A 196 -18.81 -16.33 23.46
C PRO A 196 -17.99 -16.84 24.65
N HIS A 197 -18.46 -17.89 25.34
CA HIS A 197 -17.77 -18.49 26.48
C HIS A 197 -16.89 -19.71 26.11
N SER A 198 -16.84 -20.07 24.82
CA SER A 198 -16.04 -21.20 24.33
C SER A 198 -14.59 -20.81 24.03
N VAL A 199 -13.68 -21.80 24.06
CA VAL A 199 -12.29 -21.61 23.62
C VAL A 199 -12.22 -21.24 22.15
N LEU A 200 -13.11 -21.81 21.32
CA LEU A 200 -13.15 -21.54 19.89
C LEU A 200 -13.49 -20.07 19.59
N PHE A 201 -14.36 -19.44 20.39
CA PHE A 201 -14.62 -18.00 20.26
C PHE A 201 -13.36 -17.18 20.56
N ALA A 202 -12.64 -17.53 21.62
CA ALA A 202 -11.40 -16.86 21.99
C ALA A 202 -10.30 -17.03 20.91
N PHE A 203 -10.23 -18.21 20.30
CA PHE A 203 -9.37 -18.51 19.15
C PHE A 203 -9.73 -17.67 17.92
N ARG A 204 -11.00 -17.71 17.47
CA ARG A 204 -11.47 -16.89 16.34
C ARG A 204 -11.20 -15.40 16.56
N THR A 205 -11.37 -14.94 17.80
CA THR A 205 -11.07 -13.54 18.16
C THR A 205 -9.58 -13.24 17.95
N LEU A 206 -8.66 -14.08 18.44
CA LEU A 206 -7.22 -13.90 18.24
C LEU A 206 -6.82 -13.91 16.75
N GLU A 207 -7.39 -14.83 15.98
CA GLU A 207 -7.06 -14.96 14.56
C GLU A 207 -7.62 -13.79 13.74
N LEU A 208 -8.83 -13.31 14.04
CA LEU A 208 -9.39 -12.08 13.45
C LEU A 208 -8.58 -10.85 13.82
N GLU A 209 -8.08 -10.75 15.05
CA GLU A 209 -7.17 -9.68 15.48
C GLU A 209 -5.88 -9.71 14.65
N THR A 210 -5.32 -10.89 14.45
CA THR A 210 -4.13 -11.11 13.61
C THR A 210 -4.39 -10.74 12.15
N GLY A 211 -5.48 -11.26 11.56
CA GLY A 211 -5.86 -10.99 10.19
C GLY A 211 -6.14 -9.51 9.95
N SER A 212 -6.81 -8.84 10.89
CA SER A 212 -7.05 -7.39 10.86
C SER A 212 -5.74 -6.60 10.89
N PHE A 213 -4.78 -7.00 11.71
CA PHE A 213 -3.46 -6.37 11.75
C PHE A 213 -2.71 -6.54 10.42
N MET A 214 -2.72 -7.75 9.83
CA MET A 214 -2.08 -8.02 8.53
C MET A 214 -2.74 -7.22 7.41
N ALA A 215 -4.07 -7.22 7.36
CA ALA A 215 -4.86 -6.47 6.39
C ALA A 215 -4.59 -4.96 6.49
N ALA A 216 -4.64 -4.39 7.70
CA ALA A 216 -4.36 -2.98 7.92
C ALA A 216 -2.95 -2.61 7.44
N ARG A 217 -1.96 -3.45 7.73
CA ARG A 217 -0.57 -3.21 7.30
C ARG A 217 -0.41 -3.32 5.78
N SER A 218 -1.03 -4.30 5.14
CA SER A 218 -1.02 -4.45 3.68
C SER A 218 -1.68 -3.26 3.00
N VAL A 219 -2.85 -2.83 3.50
CA VAL A 219 -3.57 -1.65 3.00
C VAL A 219 -2.76 -0.37 3.21
N SER A 220 -2.19 -0.14 4.39
CA SER A 220 -1.32 1.02 4.63
C SER A 220 -0.11 1.03 3.70
N ARG A 221 0.46 -0.14 3.39
CA ARG A 221 1.56 -0.25 2.42
C ARG A 221 1.10 -0.01 1.00
N LEU A 222 -0.10 -0.46 0.62
CA LEU A 222 -0.73 -0.12 -0.65
C LEU A 222 -0.95 1.39 -0.75
N ILE A 223 -1.52 2.03 0.26
CA ILE A 223 -1.72 3.49 0.29
C ILE A 223 -0.38 4.19 0.16
N ASN A 224 0.61 3.85 0.99
CA ASN A 224 1.95 4.44 0.90
C ASN A 224 2.61 4.17 -0.46
N HIS A 225 2.36 3.01 -1.07
CA HIS A 225 2.88 2.67 -2.40
C HIS A 225 2.18 3.47 -3.49
N LEU A 226 0.86 3.61 -3.43
CA LEU A 226 0.11 4.50 -4.30
C LEU A 226 0.53 5.96 -4.11
N GLU A 227 0.85 6.39 -2.90
CA GLU A 227 1.37 7.74 -2.59
C GLU A 227 2.83 7.93 -3.02
N THR A 228 3.65 6.87 -3.05
CA THR A 228 5.06 6.94 -3.46
C THR A 228 5.30 6.66 -4.93
N GLU A 229 4.43 5.88 -5.58
CA GLU A 229 4.40 5.70 -7.04
C GLU A 229 3.61 6.79 -7.73
N ASN A 230 2.51 7.28 -7.13
CA ASN A 230 1.91 8.57 -7.50
C ASN A 230 2.57 9.68 -6.68
N LYS A 231 3.81 10.06 -7.04
CA LYS A 231 4.35 11.40 -6.75
C LYS A 231 3.62 12.46 -7.57
N GLY A 232 2.30 12.46 -7.43
CA GLY A 232 1.29 13.15 -8.19
C GLY A 232 0.36 13.86 -7.22
N VAL A 233 0.23 15.18 -7.27
CA VAL A 233 -0.80 15.92 -6.56
C VAL A 233 -2.12 15.39 -7.08
N VAL A 234 -2.85 14.69 -6.20
CA VAL A 234 -4.13 14.08 -6.53
C VAL A 234 -5.15 15.21 -6.66
N LEU A 235 -5.53 15.51 -7.90
CA LEU A 235 -6.62 16.43 -8.17
C LEU A 235 -7.93 15.79 -7.68
N PRO A 236 -8.92 16.57 -7.22
CA PRO A 236 -10.18 16.05 -6.68
C PRO A 236 -11.10 15.40 -7.74
N PHE A 237 -10.60 15.14 -8.94
CA PHE A 237 -11.29 14.51 -10.06
C PHE A 237 -10.33 13.56 -10.76
N SER A 238 -10.84 12.38 -11.10
CA SER A 238 -10.10 11.35 -11.83
C SER A 238 -10.58 11.22 -13.27
N THR A 239 -11.73 11.83 -13.62
CA THR A 239 -12.32 11.75 -14.96
C THR A 239 -12.59 13.13 -15.58
N PRO A 240 -12.56 13.24 -16.93
CA PRO A 240 -12.98 14.46 -17.64
C PRO A 240 -14.39 14.95 -17.28
N LYS A 241 -15.30 14.02 -16.98
CA LYS A 241 -16.69 14.34 -16.60
C LYS A 241 -16.77 14.99 -15.22
N GLU A 242 -16.00 14.50 -14.26
CA GLU A 242 -15.90 15.09 -12.92
C GLU A 242 -15.25 16.47 -12.97
N LEU A 243 -14.16 16.61 -13.74
CA LEU A 243 -13.53 17.90 -14.01
C LEU A 243 -14.52 18.89 -14.62
N GLY A 244 -15.28 18.48 -15.65
CA GLY A 244 -16.30 19.32 -16.27
C GLY A 244 -17.39 19.76 -15.30
N SER A 245 -17.88 18.84 -14.46
CA SER A 245 -18.88 19.15 -13.44
C SER A 245 -18.33 20.09 -12.36
N PHE A 246 -17.06 19.96 -12.00
CA PHE A 246 -16.40 20.84 -11.06
C PHE A 246 -16.23 22.25 -11.64
N MET A 247 -15.65 22.37 -12.84
CA MET A 247 -15.40 23.66 -13.50
C MET A 247 -16.70 24.40 -13.81
N ALA A 248 -17.76 23.70 -14.23
CA ALA A 248 -19.07 24.31 -14.45
C ALA A 248 -19.66 24.96 -13.18
N ARG A 249 -19.29 24.47 -11.98
CA ARG A 249 -19.73 25.04 -10.69
C ARG A 249 -18.82 26.16 -10.20
N THR A 250 -17.51 26.02 -10.35
CA THR A 250 -16.53 26.92 -9.74
C THR A 250 -16.08 28.04 -10.68
N ARG A 251 -16.09 27.78 -12.00
CA ARG A 251 -15.62 28.67 -13.08
C ARG A 251 -16.44 28.47 -14.36
N PRO A 252 -17.73 28.83 -14.37
CA PRO A 252 -18.63 28.62 -15.51
C PRO A 252 -18.20 29.36 -16.79
N GLU A 253 -17.36 30.39 -16.67
CA GLU A 253 -16.77 31.14 -17.77
C GLU A 253 -15.68 30.37 -18.54
N VAL A 254 -15.13 29.31 -17.95
CA VAL A 254 -14.05 28.52 -18.55
C VAL A 254 -14.62 27.39 -19.38
N VAL A 255 -14.35 27.40 -20.68
CA VAL A 255 -14.70 26.31 -21.59
C VAL A 255 -13.56 25.31 -21.67
N LEU A 256 -13.76 24.14 -21.07
CA LEU A 256 -12.75 23.08 -21.07
C LEU A 256 -12.42 22.60 -22.49
N SER A 257 -11.14 22.32 -22.71
CA SER A 257 -10.67 21.69 -23.95
C SER A 257 -11.33 20.32 -24.12
N GLN A 258 -11.95 20.09 -25.29
CA GLN A 258 -12.42 18.76 -25.70
C GLN A 258 -11.26 17.88 -26.23
N GLN A 259 -10.07 18.46 -26.35
CA GLN A 259 -8.87 17.79 -26.82
C GLN A 259 -8.01 17.43 -25.61
N GLY A 260 -8.09 16.17 -25.16
CA GLY A 260 -7.23 15.63 -24.12
C GLY A 260 -7.57 14.18 -23.75
N LYS A 261 -6.53 13.36 -23.48
CA LYS A 261 -6.71 11.94 -23.08
C LYS A 261 -6.88 11.77 -21.56
N ASN A 262 -6.44 12.75 -20.77
CA ASN A 262 -6.54 12.74 -19.32
C ASN A 262 -6.84 14.14 -18.77
N VAL A 263 -7.19 14.22 -17.48
CA VAL A 263 -7.59 15.46 -16.82
C VAL A 263 -6.49 16.54 -16.84
N TYR A 264 -5.22 16.15 -16.68
CA TYR A 264 -4.08 17.07 -16.70
C TYR A 264 -3.89 17.71 -18.08
N GLU A 265 -4.01 16.93 -19.15
CA GLU A 265 -3.91 17.40 -20.53
C GLU A 265 -5.08 18.34 -20.87
N ILE A 266 -6.30 17.99 -20.45
CA ILE A 266 -7.47 18.84 -20.65
C ILE A 266 -7.26 20.20 -19.99
N ILE A 267 -6.80 20.22 -18.73
CA ILE A 267 -6.54 21.47 -18.02
C ILE A 267 -5.42 22.25 -18.71
N ALA A 268 -4.27 21.61 -18.97
CA ALA A 268 -3.11 22.25 -19.59
C ALA A 268 -3.40 22.91 -20.95
N ARG A 269 -4.44 22.45 -21.65
CA ARG A 269 -4.88 22.95 -22.97
C ARG A 269 -6.14 23.80 -22.92
N THR A 270 -6.78 23.91 -21.75
CA THR A 270 -7.93 24.78 -21.57
C THR A 270 -7.47 26.22 -21.63
N ASP A 271 -8.23 27.04 -22.36
CA ASP A 271 -7.93 28.45 -22.49
C ASP A 271 -8.51 29.22 -21.30
N PHE A 272 -7.64 29.83 -20.50
CA PHE A 272 -8.03 30.64 -19.34
C PHE A 272 -7.80 32.12 -19.67
N PRO A 273 -8.86 32.95 -19.78
CA PRO A 273 -8.74 34.35 -20.14
C PRO A 273 -7.75 35.15 -19.29
N GLU A 274 -7.66 34.87 -17.99
CA GLU A 274 -6.73 35.55 -17.09
C GLU A 274 -5.25 35.31 -17.44
N LEU A 275 -4.91 34.20 -18.10
CA LEU A 275 -3.52 33.91 -18.49
C LEU A 275 -3.05 34.81 -19.63
N HIS A 276 -3.95 35.18 -20.55
CA HIS A 276 -3.63 36.14 -21.63
C HIS A 276 -3.39 37.53 -21.07
N MET A 277 -4.21 37.96 -20.11
CA MET A 277 -4.04 39.23 -19.42
C MET A 277 -2.71 39.26 -18.65
N ALA A 278 -2.40 38.17 -17.94
CA ALA A 278 -1.15 38.03 -17.20
C ALA A 278 0.07 38.11 -18.12
N LEU A 279 0.04 37.44 -19.28
CA LEU A 279 1.13 37.51 -20.26
C LEU A 279 1.23 38.89 -20.93
N ALA A 280 0.11 39.54 -21.23
CA ALA A 280 0.10 40.87 -21.84
C ALA A 280 0.62 41.96 -20.88
N ALA A 281 0.50 41.75 -19.57
CA ALA A 281 1.08 42.62 -18.54
C ALA A 281 2.60 42.39 -18.34
N GLU A 282 3.18 41.34 -18.94
CA GLU A 282 4.60 41.04 -18.84
C GLU A 282 5.40 41.88 -19.83
N SER A 283 6.33 42.68 -19.29
CA SER A 283 7.14 43.63 -20.06
C SER A 283 8.48 43.04 -20.48
N GLU A 284 8.93 41.96 -19.83
CA GLU A 284 10.18 41.30 -20.14
C GLU A 284 10.03 40.22 -21.23
N PRO A 285 10.83 40.27 -22.31
CA PRO A 285 10.76 39.27 -23.37
C PRO A 285 11.29 37.90 -22.90
N GLY A 286 10.64 36.84 -23.39
CA GLY A 286 11.07 35.45 -23.18
C GLY A 286 10.39 34.74 -22.01
N TRP A 287 9.59 35.44 -21.20
CA TRP A 287 8.67 34.81 -20.26
C TRP A 287 7.47 34.20 -20.99
N ARG A 288 7.02 33.06 -20.48
CA ARG A 288 5.84 32.34 -20.93
C ARG A 288 4.92 32.12 -19.74
N VAL A 289 3.64 31.95 -20.02
CA VAL A 289 2.64 31.61 -19.01
C VAL A 289 2.22 30.14 -19.14
N ALA A 290 2.14 29.47 -18.01
CA ALA A 290 1.57 28.13 -17.84
C ALA A 290 0.45 28.19 -16.80
N ILE A 291 -0.38 27.16 -16.82
CA ILE A 291 -1.34 26.94 -15.73
C ILE A 291 -0.58 26.41 -14.51
N PHE A 292 -0.89 26.96 -13.34
CA PHE A 292 -0.44 26.45 -12.06
C PHE A 292 -1.65 26.13 -11.19
N ILE A 293 -1.81 24.85 -10.88
CA ILE A 293 -2.85 24.37 -9.98
C ILE A 293 -2.29 24.34 -8.56
N VAL A 294 -2.98 25.00 -7.63
CA VAL A 294 -2.72 24.88 -6.19
C VAL A 294 -3.88 24.13 -5.57
N SER A 295 -3.61 22.91 -5.10
CA SER A 295 -4.59 22.12 -4.36
C SER A 295 -4.86 22.79 -3.01
N ARG A 296 -6.12 22.89 -2.59
CA ARG A 296 -6.51 23.38 -1.26
C ARG A 296 -7.43 22.38 -0.58
N ASP A 297 -7.56 22.47 0.75
CA ASP A 297 -8.43 21.60 1.55
C ASP A 297 -9.89 21.52 1.05
N ILE A 298 -10.36 22.57 0.36
CA ILE A 298 -11.74 22.68 -0.13
C ILE A 298 -11.79 23.18 -1.59
N GLY A 299 -10.87 22.73 -2.45
CA GLY A 299 -10.93 23.01 -3.88
C GLY A 299 -9.57 23.11 -4.56
N LEU A 300 -9.54 23.82 -5.69
CA LEU A 300 -8.30 24.11 -6.40
C LEU A 300 -8.31 25.57 -6.85
N ASP A 301 -7.15 26.20 -6.77
CA ASP A 301 -6.91 27.47 -7.44
C ASP A 301 -6.15 27.23 -8.73
N VAL A 302 -6.60 27.90 -9.78
CA VAL A 302 -5.86 28.02 -11.04
C VAL A 302 -5.26 29.41 -11.08
N ILE A 303 -3.94 29.49 -11.07
CA ILE A 303 -3.18 30.73 -11.16
C ILE A 303 -2.19 30.68 -12.33
N ALA A 304 -1.71 31.85 -12.74
CA ALA A 304 -0.71 31.99 -13.79
C ALA A 304 0.71 31.71 -13.24
N ALA A 305 1.39 30.68 -13.75
CA ALA A 305 2.82 30.51 -13.53
C ALA A 305 3.62 31.08 -14.69
N PHE A 306 4.52 32.02 -14.36
CA PHE A 306 5.47 32.55 -15.33
C PHE A 306 6.71 31.69 -15.34
N TYR A 307 7.17 31.29 -16.51
CA TYR A 307 8.37 30.49 -16.66
C TYR A 307 9.18 30.90 -17.88
N LYS A 308 10.48 30.64 -17.84
CA LYS A 308 11.40 30.88 -18.96
C LYS A 308 12.13 29.60 -19.29
N ILE A 309 12.16 29.24 -20.56
CA ILE A 309 12.99 28.14 -21.05
C ILE A 309 14.42 28.67 -21.16
N THR A 310 15.36 27.99 -20.48
CA THR A 310 16.78 28.37 -20.44
C THR A 310 17.60 27.56 -21.43
N LEU A 311 17.21 26.31 -21.69
CA LEU A 311 17.90 25.45 -22.65
C LEU A 311 16.90 24.49 -23.31
N MET A 312 17.07 24.33 -24.62
CA MET A 312 16.46 23.28 -25.43
C MET A 312 17.58 22.54 -26.13
N GLN A 313 17.69 21.24 -25.91
CA GLN A 313 18.77 20.43 -26.45
C GLN A 313 18.23 19.10 -26.98
N PRO A 314 18.61 18.68 -28.19
CA PRO A 314 18.35 17.31 -28.65
C PRO A 314 18.95 16.29 -27.68
N ALA A 315 18.16 15.26 -27.35
CA ALA A 315 18.56 14.10 -26.57
C ALA A 315 18.45 12.84 -27.46
N PRO A 316 19.14 11.73 -27.12
CA PRO A 316 19.13 10.52 -27.96
C PRO A 316 17.73 10.03 -28.35
N ASP A 317 16.75 10.20 -27.45
CA ASP A 317 15.37 9.74 -27.65
C ASP A 317 14.36 10.88 -27.87
N GLY A 318 14.80 12.13 -28.09
CA GLY A 318 13.89 13.26 -28.33
C GLY A 318 14.47 14.63 -27.97
N LEU A 319 13.71 15.44 -27.22
CA LEU A 319 14.06 16.83 -26.89
C LEU A 319 14.05 17.06 -25.37
N LEU A 320 15.19 17.50 -24.84
CA LEU A 320 15.32 18.00 -23.47
C LEU A 320 14.97 19.49 -23.45
N VAL A 321 14.05 19.87 -22.56
CA VAL A 321 13.70 21.26 -22.26
C VAL A 321 13.92 21.51 -20.78
N THR A 322 14.71 22.52 -20.45
CA THR A 322 14.85 23.00 -19.08
C THR A 322 14.61 24.49 -19.01
N GLY A 323 14.17 24.94 -17.85
CA GLY A 323 13.83 26.32 -17.60
C GLY A 323 13.68 26.59 -16.13
N ARG A 324 13.20 27.79 -15.84
CA ARG A 324 12.96 28.26 -14.48
C ARG A 324 11.60 28.92 -14.39
N MET A 325 10.84 28.55 -13.36
CA MET A 325 9.63 29.24 -12.96
C MET A 325 9.98 30.49 -12.14
N ARG A 326 9.28 31.60 -12.37
CA ARG A 326 9.35 32.77 -11.50
C ARG A 326 8.85 32.38 -10.12
N LYS A 327 9.54 32.85 -9.08
CA LYS A 327 9.09 32.63 -7.71
C LYS A 327 7.66 33.15 -7.55
N ALA A 328 6.78 32.28 -7.09
CA ALA A 328 5.39 32.58 -6.77
C ALA A 328 5.18 32.38 -5.25
N ASP A 329 3.98 32.69 -4.77
CA ASP A 329 3.60 32.47 -3.38
C ASP A 329 3.51 30.98 -3.00
N TYR A 330 3.47 30.10 -4.02
CA TYR A 330 3.45 28.64 -3.87
C TYR A 330 4.61 27.99 -4.61
N SER A 331 5.19 26.96 -3.99
CA SER A 331 6.25 26.15 -4.59
C SER A 331 5.64 24.97 -5.36
N PRO A 332 6.01 24.77 -6.63
CA PRO A 332 5.49 23.66 -7.41
C PRO A 332 6.13 22.35 -6.95
N ASN A 333 5.32 21.37 -6.60
CA ASN A 333 5.77 20.02 -6.31
C ASN A 333 5.95 19.22 -7.61
N GLU A 334 5.20 19.58 -8.66
CA GLU A 334 5.14 18.86 -9.91
C GLU A 334 5.09 19.76 -11.13
N VAL A 335 5.59 19.20 -12.23
CA VAL A 335 5.46 19.76 -13.57
C VAL A 335 5.04 18.65 -14.52
N TRP A 336 4.09 18.95 -15.40
CA TRP A 336 3.68 18.10 -16.51
C TRP A 336 3.92 18.85 -17.81
N GLY A 337 4.26 18.12 -18.88
CA GLY A 337 4.65 18.73 -20.15
C GLY A 337 4.11 18.00 -21.37
N TRP A 338 3.68 18.79 -22.35
CA TRP A 338 3.35 18.32 -23.70
C TRP A 338 4.02 19.21 -24.75
N TRP A 339 4.50 18.60 -25.82
CA TRP A 339 4.90 19.31 -27.04
C TRP A 339 3.70 19.36 -27.98
N ALA A 340 3.11 20.54 -28.16
CA ALA A 340 1.83 20.69 -28.83
C ALA A 340 1.77 21.92 -29.75
N SER A 341 0.86 21.86 -30.71
CA SER A 341 0.39 22.99 -31.52
C SER A 341 -1.11 23.21 -31.32
N LYS A 342 -1.69 24.14 -32.08
CA LYS A 342 -3.16 24.29 -32.14
C LYS A 342 -3.84 23.08 -32.78
N GLU A 343 -3.12 22.30 -33.58
CA GLU A 343 -3.66 21.17 -34.36
C GLU A 343 -3.58 19.83 -33.61
N GLY A 344 -2.71 19.73 -32.60
CA GLY A 344 -2.60 18.50 -31.81
C GLY A 344 -1.36 18.40 -30.92
N ILE A 345 -1.20 17.24 -30.30
CA ILE A 345 -0.02 16.89 -29.49
C ILE A 345 0.92 16.04 -30.32
N TYR A 346 2.18 16.44 -30.38
CA TYR A 346 3.24 15.67 -31.00
C TYR A 346 3.90 14.70 -30.01
N SER A 347 4.08 15.12 -28.75
CA SER A 347 4.58 14.24 -27.70
C SER A 347 4.13 14.67 -26.31
N GLN A 348 3.77 13.70 -25.47
CA GLN A 348 3.74 13.88 -24.01
C GLN A 348 5.15 13.68 -23.45
N ALA A 349 5.53 14.43 -22.42
CA ALA A 349 6.82 14.24 -21.77
C ALA A 349 6.91 12.87 -21.09
N SER A 350 8.05 12.19 -21.24
CA SER A 350 8.34 10.91 -20.58
C SER A 350 9.03 11.09 -19.23
N GLN A 351 9.66 12.24 -19.01
CA GLN A 351 10.29 12.59 -17.74
C GLN A 351 9.99 14.05 -17.43
N CYS A 352 9.57 14.29 -16.20
CA CYS A 352 9.32 15.62 -15.66
C CYS A 352 9.92 15.71 -14.26
N ALA A 353 10.61 16.80 -13.98
CA ALA A 353 11.10 17.11 -12.64
C ALA A 353 11.10 18.62 -12.43
N ILE A 354 10.82 19.05 -11.21
CA ILE A 354 10.97 20.43 -10.77
C ILE A 354 11.60 20.43 -9.38
N ASP A 355 12.52 21.35 -9.17
CA ASP A 355 13.03 21.67 -7.85
C ASP A 355 12.12 22.74 -7.22
N PRO A 356 11.38 22.43 -6.14
CA PRO A 356 10.45 23.36 -5.51
C PRO A 356 11.13 24.62 -4.97
N GLU A 357 12.39 24.53 -4.53
CA GLU A 357 13.10 25.68 -3.93
C GLU A 357 13.61 26.66 -4.99
N SER A 358 14.26 26.14 -6.04
CA SER A 358 14.86 26.99 -7.08
C SER A 358 13.88 27.35 -8.21
N GLY A 359 12.80 26.58 -8.36
CA GLY A 359 11.85 26.65 -9.48
C GLY A 359 12.44 26.13 -10.80
N ILE A 360 13.60 25.48 -10.79
CA ILE A 360 14.24 24.93 -11.99
C ILE A 360 13.51 23.64 -12.37
N PHE A 361 13.09 23.55 -13.62
CA PHE A 361 12.41 22.37 -14.15
C PHE A 361 13.19 21.72 -15.28
N ARG A 362 12.96 20.42 -15.45
CA ARG A 362 13.49 19.57 -16.52
C ARG A 362 12.38 18.70 -17.08
N VAL A 363 12.19 18.76 -18.39
CA VAL A 363 11.16 17.99 -19.11
C VAL A 363 11.79 17.34 -20.35
N VAL A 364 11.51 16.06 -20.58
CA VAL A 364 12.02 15.30 -21.74
C VAL A 364 10.85 14.87 -22.61
N PHE A 365 10.84 15.31 -23.87
CA PHE A 365 9.83 14.98 -24.87
C PHE A 365 10.37 13.93 -25.85
N PRO A 366 9.91 12.67 -25.79
CA PRO A 366 10.36 11.63 -26.71
C PRO A 366 9.96 11.90 -28.16
N GLY A 367 10.74 11.43 -29.13
CA GLY A 367 10.39 11.43 -30.55
C GLY A 367 10.28 12.81 -31.21
N ILE A 368 10.70 13.88 -30.54
CA ILE A 368 10.72 15.24 -31.11
C ILE A 368 12.07 15.48 -31.80
N GLY A 369 12.07 15.42 -33.14
CA GLY A 369 13.18 15.81 -34.00
C GLY A 369 13.12 17.28 -34.44
N GLU A 370 14.18 17.77 -35.10
CA GLU A 370 14.31 19.17 -35.53
C GLU A 370 13.14 19.68 -36.38
N ASP A 371 12.55 18.80 -37.20
CA ASP A 371 11.42 19.12 -38.07
C ASP A 371 10.10 19.32 -37.30
N ILE A 372 10.00 18.81 -36.07
CA ILE A 372 8.83 18.93 -35.20
C ILE A 372 9.00 20.08 -34.19
N ILE A 373 10.24 20.43 -33.83
CA ILE A 373 10.54 21.55 -32.92
C ILE A 373 9.91 22.85 -33.43
N SER A 374 10.02 23.14 -34.73
CA SER A 374 9.45 24.34 -35.33
C SER A 374 7.91 24.34 -35.43
N LYS A 375 7.29 23.17 -35.34
CA LYS A 375 5.84 22.97 -35.52
C LYS A 375 5.03 23.03 -34.22
N GLY A 376 5.69 23.14 -33.08
CA GLY A 376 5.05 23.08 -31.76
C GLY A 376 5.74 23.95 -30.71
N LYS A 377 5.18 23.91 -29.51
CA LYS A 377 5.75 24.55 -28.32
C LYS A 377 5.54 23.67 -27.09
N ALA A 378 6.37 23.85 -26.08
CA ALA A 378 6.14 23.28 -24.76
C ALA A 378 4.90 23.93 -24.13
N THR A 379 3.91 23.10 -23.82
CA THR A 379 2.76 23.39 -22.96
C THR A 379 3.05 22.73 -21.61
N LEU A 380 3.19 23.53 -20.56
CA LEU A 380 3.51 23.07 -19.22
C LEU A 380 2.31 23.27 -18.29
N LEU A 381 2.19 22.39 -17.30
CA LEU A 381 1.26 22.48 -16.18
C LEU A 381 2.05 22.29 -14.90
N PHE A 382 2.02 23.29 -14.01
CA PHE A 382 2.61 23.19 -12.68
C PHE A 382 1.55 22.82 -11.66
N ILE A 383 1.92 22.05 -10.65
CA ILE A 383 0.99 21.64 -9.58
C ILE A 383 1.67 21.74 -8.22
N SER A 384 0.94 22.27 -7.24
CA SER A 384 1.33 22.36 -5.83
C SER A 384 0.27 21.73 -4.94
N ASP A 385 0.70 21.09 -3.85
CA ASP A 385 -0.17 20.55 -2.81
C ASP A 385 -0.74 21.61 -1.85
N GLY A 386 -0.40 22.89 -2.05
CA GLY A 386 -0.92 24.01 -1.28
C GLY A 386 -0.33 24.16 0.12
N ARG A 387 0.66 23.34 0.49
CA ARG A 387 1.44 23.54 1.70
C ARG A 387 2.43 24.69 1.46
N LEU A 388 2.28 25.76 2.24
CA LEU A 388 3.20 26.92 2.22
C LEU A 388 4.62 26.53 2.62
#